data_AF-A0A923EKS0-F1
#
_entry.id   AF-A0A923EKS0-F1
#
_cell.length_a   1.000
_cell.length_b   1.000
_cell.length_c   1.000
_cell.angle_alpha   90.00
_cell.angle_beta   90.00
_cell.angle_gamma   90.00
#
_symmetry.space_group_name_H-M   'P 1'
#
loop_
_entity.id
_entity.type
_entity.pdbx_description
1 polymer ?
#
loop_
_entity_poly.entity_id
_entity_poly.type
_entity_poly.pdbx_seq_one_letter_code
_entity_poly.pdbx_strand_id
1 'polypeptide(L)'
;MPLTDEEKEGLSPEEVAAIDGGDDDDTIEETDAEAAEREAKEAADAEKQAAEDKAAAQKIADEKAATEKAEADKAATDDKAAEAKAKEDADAKALAEKEAADAAAAKEADEVPAPQQTQPPQLPSVDPEKLEAAKTKFDEAKTQFDDGEIDYQAFDEIKTEYNRLRWKDEDAKEYNQNARHFQWQGSQDKFFEDNPRFLSNQTLNAAYVATVNRILKTEDGATMTDDQLLAAAKKQVESDLVLTADPTATEAEEVKRQAAEKARKAKAIAAAKSGNADRSTIEDGDIAKLPSAEEESDPSEFDYLDRLDGEKFQEAIEKLTPAQLERYESAA
;
A
#
# COMPACT_ATOMS: atom_id res chain seq x y z
N MET A 1 36.89 68.75 -11.83
CA MET A 1 38.24 69.04 -12.35
C MET A 1 38.43 68.15 -13.56
N PRO A 2 38.80 68.67 -14.74
CA PRO A 2 39.00 67.82 -15.91
C PRO A 2 40.20 66.88 -15.69
N LEU A 3 40.02 65.59 -15.96
CA LEU A 3 41.08 64.57 -15.91
C LEU A 3 42.19 64.91 -16.89
N THR A 4 43.44 64.64 -16.51
CA THR A 4 44.62 64.87 -17.36
C THR A 4 44.73 63.81 -18.46
N ASP A 5 45.39 64.13 -19.58
CA ASP A 5 45.42 63.24 -20.76
C ASP A 5 46.09 61.88 -20.48
N GLU A 6 47.03 61.80 -19.54
CA GLU A 6 47.62 60.52 -19.07
C GLU A 6 46.62 59.65 -18.29
N GLU A 7 45.64 60.25 -17.60
CA GLU A 7 44.60 59.51 -16.87
C GLU A 7 43.49 59.00 -17.79
N LYS A 8 43.41 59.50 -19.03
CA LYS A 8 42.43 59.08 -20.04
C LYS A 8 42.92 57.92 -20.91
N GLU A 9 44.22 57.60 -20.89
CA GLU A 9 44.83 56.57 -21.75
C GLU A 9 44.43 55.12 -21.41
N GLY A 10 43.80 54.89 -20.24
CA GLY A 10 43.30 53.58 -19.81
C GLY A 10 41.77 53.42 -19.87
N LEU A 11 41.01 54.46 -20.24
CA LEU A 11 39.55 54.44 -20.25
C LEU A 11 39.01 54.17 -21.65
N SER A 12 37.90 53.45 -21.71
CA SER A 12 37.24 53.18 -22.98
C SER A 12 36.57 54.46 -23.54
N PRO A 13 36.44 54.61 -24.88
CA PRO A 13 35.82 55.79 -25.48
C PRO A 13 34.39 56.09 -24.98
N GLU A 14 33.65 55.07 -24.52
CA GLU A 14 32.30 55.23 -23.97
C GLU A 14 32.30 55.82 -22.55
N GLU A 15 33.29 55.48 -21.72
CA GLU A 15 33.39 56.01 -20.35
C GLU A 15 33.82 57.48 -20.33
N VAL A 16 34.65 57.90 -21.28
CA VAL A 16 35.03 59.31 -21.42
C VAL A 16 33.82 60.17 -21.83
N ALA A 17 32.91 59.63 -22.65
CA ALA A 17 31.71 60.35 -23.09
C ALA A 17 30.67 60.56 -21.96
N ALA A 18 30.61 59.65 -20.98
CA ALA A 18 29.69 59.76 -19.85
C ALA A 18 30.13 60.80 -18.80
N ILE A 19 31.42 61.15 -18.76
CA ILE A 19 31.97 62.10 -17.77
C ILE A 19 31.99 63.53 -18.31
N ASP A 20 32.14 63.73 -19.62
CA ASP A 20 32.13 65.05 -20.26
C ASP A 20 30.74 65.51 -20.73
N GLY A 21 29.73 64.63 -20.65
CA GLY A 21 28.38 64.89 -21.13
C GLY A 21 27.38 65.17 -20.01
N GLY A 22 27.07 66.45 -19.78
CA GLY A 22 25.72 66.84 -19.33
C GLY A 22 25.64 67.48 -17.96
N ASP A 23 26.14 68.71 -17.88
CA ASP A 23 25.59 69.78 -17.05
C ASP A 23 24.37 70.33 -17.80
N ASP A 24 23.19 70.40 -17.18
CA ASP A 24 22.13 71.35 -17.56
C ASP A 24 21.17 71.56 -16.38
N ASP A 25 21.50 72.63 -15.67
CA ASP A 25 20.61 73.61 -15.04
C ASP A 25 19.21 73.70 -15.69
N ASP A 26 18.16 73.36 -14.93
CA ASP A 26 16.80 73.80 -15.26
C ASP A 26 16.08 74.25 -13.98
N THR A 27 16.07 75.57 -13.83
CA THR A 27 15.30 76.31 -12.85
C THR A 27 13.84 76.33 -13.31
N ILE A 28 12.97 75.48 -12.72
CA ILE A 28 11.54 75.43 -13.08
C ILE A 28 10.73 76.34 -12.15
N GLU A 29 10.19 77.42 -12.73
CA GLU A 29 9.12 78.23 -12.17
C GLU A 29 7.87 77.35 -11.93
N GLU A 30 7.45 77.21 -10.67
CA GLU A 30 6.14 76.65 -10.28
C GLU A 30 5.04 77.50 -10.92
N THR A 31 4.33 76.92 -11.89
CA THR A 31 3.14 77.53 -12.49
C THR A 31 1.89 77.01 -11.78
N ASP A 32 0.83 77.83 -11.71
CA ASP A 32 -0.45 77.54 -11.03
C ASP A 32 -1.13 76.20 -11.42
N ALA A 33 -0.65 75.53 -12.46
CA ALA A 33 -1.08 74.19 -12.87
C ALA A 33 -0.56 73.06 -11.95
N GLU A 34 0.67 73.15 -11.43
CA GLU A 34 1.24 72.12 -10.54
C GLU A 34 0.60 72.13 -9.15
N ALA A 35 0.17 73.30 -8.67
CA ALA A 35 -0.58 73.42 -7.42
C ALA A 35 -1.95 72.72 -7.51
N ALA A 36 -2.65 72.84 -8.65
CA ALA A 36 -3.93 72.18 -8.88
C ALA A 36 -3.80 70.65 -9.02
N GLU A 37 -2.71 70.17 -9.62
CA GLU A 37 -2.44 68.73 -9.72
C GLU A 37 -2.09 68.12 -8.34
N ARG A 38 -1.41 68.88 -7.48
CA ARG A 38 -1.10 68.47 -6.11
C ARG A 38 -2.35 68.37 -5.23
N GLU A 39 -3.27 69.34 -5.31
CA GLU A 39 -4.56 69.27 -4.60
C GLU A 39 -5.43 68.10 -5.09
N ALA A 40 -5.45 67.84 -6.41
CA ALA A 40 -6.19 66.71 -6.97
C ALA A 40 -5.63 65.36 -6.49
N LYS A 41 -4.30 65.25 -6.35
CA LYS A 41 -3.64 64.04 -5.87
C LYS A 41 -3.87 63.82 -4.38
N GLU A 42 -3.85 64.88 -3.57
CA GLU A 42 -4.10 64.80 -2.13
C GLU A 42 -5.58 64.44 -1.84
N ALA A 43 -6.52 64.93 -2.66
CA ALA A 43 -7.92 64.52 -2.58
C ALA A 43 -8.14 63.04 -2.96
N ALA A 44 -7.42 62.55 -3.99
CA ALA A 44 -7.50 61.15 -4.40
C ALA A 44 -6.92 60.19 -3.34
N ASP A 45 -5.81 60.57 -2.69
CA ASP A 45 -5.21 59.78 -1.63
C ASP A 45 -6.09 59.76 -0.36
N ALA A 46 -6.76 60.88 -0.03
CA ALA A 46 -7.73 60.93 1.07
C ALA A 46 -8.97 60.06 0.81
N GLU A 47 -9.48 60.00 -0.43
CA GLU A 47 -10.60 59.13 -0.78
C GLU A 47 -10.22 57.65 -0.73
N LYS A 48 -8.99 57.31 -1.15
CA LYS A 48 -8.46 55.94 -1.06
C LYS A 48 -8.30 55.50 0.39
N GLN A 49 -7.79 56.36 1.26
CA GLN A 49 -7.64 56.05 2.69
C GLN A 49 -9.01 55.88 3.38
N ALA A 50 -10.00 56.71 3.03
CA ALA A 50 -11.37 56.55 3.53
C ALA A 50 -12.04 55.24 3.06
N ALA A 51 -11.73 54.77 1.85
CA ALA A 51 -12.21 53.48 1.36
C ALA A 51 -11.55 52.28 2.07
N GLU A 52 -10.24 52.36 2.36
CA GLU A 52 -9.52 51.34 3.12
C GLU A 52 -10.00 51.26 4.58
N ASP A 53 -10.23 52.40 5.24
CA ASP A 53 -10.76 52.44 6.61
C ASP A 53 -12.17 51.84 6.69
N LYS A 54 -13.01 52.09 5.68
CA LYS A 54 -14.35 51.49 5.60
C LYS A 54 -14.30 49.98 5.37
N ALA A 55 -13.37 49.50 4.56
CA ALA A 55 -13.17 48.07 4.34
C ALA A 55 -12.64 47.36 5.59
N ALA A 56 -11.72 48.00 6.34
CA ALA A 56 -11.21 47.48 7.60
C ALA A 56 -12.30 47.41 8.68
N ALA A 57 -13.14 48.44 8.78
CA ALA A 57 -14.28 48.44 9.71
C ALA A 57 -15.30 47.32 9.39
N GLN A 58 -15.57 47.08 8.10
CA GLN A 58 -16.47 46.01 7.69
C GLN A 58 -15.90 44.62 7.99
N LYS A 59 -14.60 44.40 7.77
CA LYS A 59 -13.94 43.13 8.10
C LYS A 59 -13.99 42.82 9.60
N ILE A 60 -13.81 43.83 10.47
CA ILE A 60 -13.93 43.67 11.93
C ILE A 60 -15.38 43.35 12.33
N ALA A 61 -16.37 43.96 11.68
CA ALA A 61 -17.78 43.67 11.94
C ALA A 61 -18.17 42.24 11.51
N ASP A 62 -17.70 41.78 10.36
CA ASP A 62 -17.96 40.43 9.85
C ASP A 62 -17.28 39.35 10.72
N GLU A 63 -16.06 39.61 11.20
CA GLU A 63 -15.33 38.69 12.08
C GLU A 63 -16.02 38.58 13.46
N LYS A 64 -16.51 39.71 14.00
CA LYS A 64 -17.30 39.69 15.25
C LYS A 64 -18.62 38.94 15.09
N ALA A 65 -19.31 39.09 13.96
CA ALA A 65 -20.55 38.35 13.66
C ALA A 65 -20.30 36.84 13.49
N ALA A 66 -19.16 36.44 12.92
CA ALA A 66 -18.76 35.04 12.80
C ALA A 66 -18.46 34.40 14.16
N THR A 67 -17.83 35.15 15.08
CA THR A 67 -17.52 34.66 16.43
C THR A 67 -18.78 34.47 17.28
N GLU A 68 -19.74 35.40 17.22
CA GLU A 68 -21.02 35.28 17.96
C GLU A 68 -21.89 34.12 17.43
N LYS A 69 -21.84 33.82 16.13
CA LYS A 69 -22.55 32.65 15.56
C LYS A 69 -21.94 31.31 15.99
N ALA A 70 -20.61 31.24 16.13
CA ALA A 70 -19.91 30.02 16.54
C ALA A 70 -20.15 29.66 18.03
N GLU A 71 -20.33 30.65 18.91
CA GLU A 71 -20.67 30.39 20.32
C GLU A 71 -22.15 29.95 20.49
N ALA A 72 -23.06 30.43 19.64
CA ALA A 72 -24.46 30.00 19.66
C ALA A 72 -24.66 28.55 19.16
N ASP A 73 -23.91 28.12 18.13
CA ASP A 73 -24.01 26.74 17.61
C ASP A 73 -23.42 25.70 18.58
N LYS A 74 -22.40 26.06 19.38
CA LYS A 74 -21.78 25.14 20.35
C LYS A 74 -22.69 24.79 21.53
N ALA A 75 -23.54 25.72 21.96
CA ALA A 75 -24.51 25.49 23.04
C ALA A 75 -25.69 24.58 22.62
N ALA A 76 -26.03 24.52 21.33
CA ALA A 76 -27.13 23.68 20.83
C ALA A 76 -26.73 22.22 20.57
N THR A 77 -25.43 21.93 20.39
CA THR A 77 -24.92 20.56 20.18
C THR A 77 -24.74 19.75 21.45
N ASP A 78 -24.45 20.38 22.59
CA ASP A 78 -24.18 19.65 23.84
C ASP A 78 -25.46 19.06 24.48
N ASP A 79 -26.62 19.72 24.34
CA ASP A 79 -27.90 19.19 24.84
C ASP A 79 -28.45 18.02 24.00
N LYS A 80 -28.19 17.98 22.68
CA LYS A 80 -28.61 16.85 21.82
C LYS A 80 -27.71 15.62 21.93
N ALA A 81 -26.44 15.78 22.31
CA ALA A 81 -25.52 14.65 22.47
C ALA A 81 -25.81 13.81 23.71
N ALA A 82 -26.36 14.41 24.78
CA ALA A 82 -26.75 13.69 26.00
C ALA A 82 -28.00 12.81 25.79
N GLU A 83 -28.96 13.26 24.98
CA GLU A 83 -30.21 12.52 24.72
C GLU A 83 -29.99 11.37 23.70
N ALA A 84 -29.06 11.52 22.75
CA ALA A 84 -28.69 10.47 21.81
C ALA A 84 -27.97 9.29 22.49
N LYS A 85 -27.05 9.58 23.44
CA LYS A 85 -26.29 8.55 24.16
C LYS A 85 -27.17 7.69 25.08
N ALA A 86 -28.21 8.27 25.68
CA ALA A 86 -29.16 7.53 26.51
C ALA A 86 -30.07 6.60 25.70
N LYS A 87 -30.34 6.93 24.43
CA LYS A 87 -31.12 6.06 23.53
C LYS A 87 -30.27 4.95 22.93
N GLU A 88 -29.01 5.23 22.62
CA GLU A 88 -28.05 4.23 22.10
C GLU A 88 -27.72 3.14 23.13
N ASP A 89 -27.54 3.49 24.42
CA ASP A 89 -27.34 2.51 25.50
C ASP A 89 -28.59 1.63 25.75
N ALA A 90 -29.79 2.15 25.50
CA ALA A 90 -31.04 1.39 25.66
C ALA A 90 -31.27 0.41 24.49
N ASP A 91 -30.99 0.83 23.25
CA ASP A 91 -31.09 -0.03 22.06
C ASP A 91 -29.97 -1.09 22.05
N ALA A 92 -28.75 -0.76 22.50
CA ALA A 92 -27.65 -1.73 22.64
C ALA A 92 -27.97 -2.84 23.66
N LYS A 93 -28.63 -2.50 24.77
CA LYS A 93 -29.06 -3.49 25.77
C LYS A 93 -30.18 -4.40 25.25
N ALA A 94 -31.10 -3.87 24.45
CA ALA A 94 -32.16 -4.65 23.80
C ALA A 94 -31.62 -5.56 22.67
N LEU A 95 -30.59 -5.12 21.94
CA LEU A 95 -29.93 -5.95 20.93
C LEU A 95 -29.13 -7.09 21.57
N ALA A 96 -28.40 -6.83 22.65
CA ALA A 96 -27.65 -7.84 23.39
C ALA A 96 -28.55 -8.91 24.03
N GLU A 97 -29.73 -8.55 24.54
CA GLU A 97 -30.70 -9.53 25.05
C GLU A 97 -31.33 -10.36 23.93
N LYS A 98 -31.52 -9.79 22.74
CA LYS A 98 -32.04 -10.51 21.57
C LYS A 98 -30.99 -11.46 20.97
N GLU A 99 -29.72 -11.04 20.85
CA GLU A 99 -28.62 -11.91 20.40
C GLU A 99 -28.33 -13.03 21.41
N ALA A 100 -28.45 -12.79 22.71
CA ALA A 100 -28.33 -13.85 23.71
C ALA A 100 -29.49 -14.87 23.64
N ALA A 101 -30.70 -14.44 23.26
CA ALA A 101 -31.84 -15.32 23.04
C ALA A 101 -31.72 -16.13 21.73
N ASP A 102 -31.23 -15.52 20.65
CA ASP A 102 -30.95 -16.23 19.38
C ASP A 102 -29.74 -17.19 19.51
N ALA A 103 -28.71 -16.85 20.28
CA ALA A 103 -27.58 -17.74 20.56
C ALA A 103 -27.95 -18.94 21.45
N ALA A 104 -28.98 -18.80 22.30
CA ALA A 104 -29.53 -19.91 23.07
C ALA A 104 -30.43 -20.82 22.20
N ALA A 105 -31.15 -20.26 21.22
CA ALA A 105 -31.94 -21.03 20.25
C ALA A 105 -31.06 -21.76 19.19
N ALA A 106 -29.87 -21.23 18.88
CA ALA A 106 -28.92 -21.85 17.96
C ALA A 106 -28.12 -23.03 18.55
N LYS A 107 -28.22 -23.30 19.86
CA LYS A 107 -27.59 -24.49 20.49
C LYS A 107 -28.43 -25.76 20.43
N GLU A 108 -29.69 -25.68 19.98
CA GLU A 108 -30.56 -26.86 19.76
C GLU A 108 -31.10 -26.96 18.33
N ALA A 109 -30.71 -26.05 17.43
CA ALA A 109 -31.01 -26.17 16.01
C ALA A 109 -29.90 -26.97 15.32
N ASP A 110 -30.15 -28.27 15.22
CA ASP A 110 -29.77 -29.14 14.11
C ASP A 110 -28.31 -28.97 13.63
N GLU A 111 -27.49 -29.94 14.01
CA GLU A 111 -26.27 -30.34 13.32
C GLU A 111 -26.65 -30.76 11.89
N VAL A 112 -27.06 -29.80 11.04
CA VAL A 112 -27.21 -30.03 9.61
C VAL A 112 -25.79 -30.36 9.17
N PRO A 113 -25.52 -31.63 8.78
CA PRO A 113 -24.18 -31.99 8.35
C PRO A 113 -23.81 -31.04 7.24
N ALA A 114 -22.73 -30.27 7.44
CA ALA A 114 -22.22 -29.37 6.42
C ALA A 114 -22.19 -30.15 5.10
N PRO A 115 -22.68 -29.56 3.99
CA PRO A 115 -22.80 -30.27 2.72
C PRO A 115 -21.45 -30.92 2.44
N GLN A 116 -21.41 -32.25 2.45
CA GLN A 116 -20.19 -33.00 2.20
C GLN A 116 -19.72 -32.55 0.82
N GLN A 117 -18.60 -31.82 0.76
CA GLN A 117 -18.00 -31.48 -0.52
C GLN A 117 -17.74 -32.80 -1.21
N THR A 118 -18.50 -33.07 -2.26
CA THR A 118 -18.36 -34.31 -3.02
C THR A 118 -16.98 -34.26 -3.63
N GLN A 119 -16.07 -35.10 -3.11
CA GLN A 119 -14.74 -35.20 -3.68
C GLN A 119 -14.88 -35.45 -5.18
N PRO A 120 -14.21 -34.66 -6.03
CA PRO A 120 -14.20 -34.94 -7.45
C PRO A 120 -13.80 -36.41 -7.65
N PRO A 121 -14.51 -37.18 -8.48
CA PRO A 121 -14.17 -38.58 -8.72
C PRO A 121 -12.71 -38.65 -9.15
N GLN A 122 -11.93 -39.62 -8.69
CA GLN A 122 -10.57 -39.82 -9.17
C GLN A 122 -10.58 -40.80 -10.34
N LEU A 123 -9.81 -40.52 -11.39
CA LEU A 123 -9.61 -41.49 -12.46
C LEU A 123 -8.67 -42.59 -12.00
N PRO A 124 -8.97 -43.87 -12.26
CA PRO A 124 -8.09 -44.97 -11.89
C PRO A 124 -6.80 -44.90 -12.72
N SER A 125 -5.66 -44.75 -12.04
CA SER A 125 -4.32 -44.88 -12.66
C SER A 125 -4.13 -46.28 -13.24
N VAL A 126 -3.25 -46.40 -14.22
CA VAL A 126 -2.84 -47.72 -14.68
C VAL A 126 -1.94 -48.34 -13.61
N ASP A 127 -2.09 -49.65 -13.42
CA ASP A 127 -1.21 -50.41 -12.54
C ASP A 127 0.26 -50.25 -13.00
N PRO A 128 1.18 -49.75 -12.15
CA PRO A 128 2.57 -49.53 -12.52
C PRO A 128 3.24 -50.78 -13.09
N GLU A 129 2.90 -51.97 -12.58
CA GLU A 129 3.47 -53.23 -13.08
C GLU A 129 3.03 -53.52 -14.51
N LYS A 130 1.79 -53.16 -14.88
CA LYS A 130 1.29 -53.33 -16.25
C LYS A 130 1.91 -52.35 -17.22
N LEU A 131 2.13 -51.10 -16.79
CA LEU A 131 2.77 -50.09 -17.62
C LEU A 131 4.23 -50.46 -17.90
N GLU A 132 4.97 -50.90 -16.87
CA GLU A 132 6.35 -51.38 -17.03
C GLU A 132 6.42 -52.64 -17.88
N ALA A 133 5.52 -53.61 -17.69
CA ALA A 133 5.46 -54.80 -18.54
C ALA A 133 5.18 -54.45 -20.02
N ALA A 134 4.30 -53.48 -20.29
CA ALA A 134 4.02 -53.02 -21.65
C ALA A 134 5.21 -52.27 -22.26
N LYS A 135 5.94 -51.50 -21.45
CA LYS A 135 7.17 -50.82 -21.87
C LYS A 135 8.27 -51.82 -22.25
N THR A 136 8.52 -52.83 -21.41
CA THR A 136 9.49 -53.90 -21.72
C THR A 136 9.15 -54.60 -23.02
N LYS A 137 7.87 -54.96 -23.23
CA LYS A 137 7.43 -55.56 -24.51
C LYS A 137 7.63 -54.62 -25.71
N PHE A 138 7.40 -53.33 -25.53
CA PHE A 138 7.64 -52.35 -26.58
C PHE A 138 9.13 -52.22 -26.92
N ASP A 139 10.01 -52.20 -25.91
CA ASP A 139 11.46 -52.13 -26.12
C ASP A 139 12.01 -53.42 -26.77
N GLU A 140 11.50 -54.58 -26.37
CA GLU A 140 11.81 -55.87 -27.01
C GLU A 140 11.32 -55.89 -28.46
N ALA A 141 10.06 -55.51 -28.72
CA ALA A 141 9.49 -55.46 -30.07
C ALA A 141 10.23 -54.47 -30.97
N LYS A 142 10.70 -53.34 -30.42
CA LYS A 142 11.52 -52.39 -31.16
C LYS A 142 12.82 -53.03 -31.63
N THR A 143 13.50 -53.76 -30.74
CA THR A 143 14.72 -54.49 -31.09
C THR A 143 14.45 -55.53 -32.18
N GLN A 144 13.39 -56.34 -32.02
CA GLN A 144 12.99 -57.34 -33.01
C GLN A 144 12.61 -56.72 -34.37
N PHE A 145 12.01 -55.54 -34.37
CA PHE A 145 11.66 -54.83 -35.60
C PHE A 145 12.91 -54.30 -36.31
N ASP A 146 13.85 -53.71 -35.56
CA ASP A 146 15.11 -53.20 -36.08
C ASP A 146 15.98 -54.34 -36.65
N ASP A 147 15.92 -55.53 -36.06
CA ASP A 147 16.58 -56.75 -36.55
C ASP A 147 15.83 -57.44 -37.70
N GLY A 148 14.62 -56.97 -38.04
CA GLY A 148 13.75 -57.54 -39.08
C GLY A 148 13.08 -58.87 -38.71
N GLU A 149 13.05 -59.22 -37.42
CA GLU A 149 12.38 -60.42 -36.89
C GLU A 149 10.86 -60.30 -36.87
N ILE A 150 10.33 -59.08 -36.70
CA ILE A 150 8.89 -58.78 -36.78
C ILE A 150 8.60 -57.77 -37.89
N ASP A 151 7.40 -57.84 -38.45
CA ASP A 151 6.95 -56.85 -39.43
C ASP A 151 6.43 -55.56 -38.75
N TYR A 152 6.16 -54.55 -39.57
CA TYR A 152 5.65 -53.27 -39.10
C TYR A 152 4.30 -53.39 -38.39
N GLN A 153 3.44 -54.32 -38.83
CA GLN A 153 2.09 -54.45 -38.26
C GLN A 153 2.17 -54.99 -36.82
N ALA A 154 2.98 -56.03 -36.59
CA ALA A 154 3.21 -56.56 -35.25
C ALA A 154 3.85 -55.52 -34.32
N PHE A 155 4.80 -54.73 -34.81
CA PHE A 155 5.40 -53.64 -34.04
C PHE A 155 4.38 -52.54 -33.70
N ASP A 156 3.55 -52.13 -34.66
CA ASP A 156 2.55 -51.07 -34.48
C ASP A 156 1.46 -51.44 -33.47
N GLU A 157 1.05 -52.71 -33.43
CA GLU A 157 0.11 -53.23 -32.42
C GLU A 157 0.68 -53.11 -30.99
N ILE A 158 1.94 -53.52 -30.79
CA ILE A 158 2.60 -53.44 -29.47
C ILE A 158 2.82 -51.98 -29.06
N LYS A 159 3.27 -51.14 -30.00
CA LYS A 159 3.43 -49.69 -29.79
C LYS A 159 2.10 -49.02 -29.42
N THR A 160 1.03 -49.38 -30.11
CA THR A 160 -0.31 -48.84 -29.85
C THR A 160 -0.79 -49.22 -28.44
N GLU A 161 -0.59 -50.46 -28.02
CA GLU A 161 -0.97 -50.90 -26.68
C GLU A 161 -0.18 -50.18 -25.57
N TYR A 162 1.15 -50.06 -25.75
CA TYR A 162 1.99 -49.30 -24.81
C TYR A 162 1.53 -47.84 -24.71
N ASN A 163 1.36 -47.15 -25.85
CA ASN A 163 0.90 -45.76 -25.86
C ASN A 163 -0.48 -45.59 -25.26
N ARG A 164 -1.41 -46.53 -25.49
CA ARG A 164 -2.74 -46.51 -24.88
C ARG A 164 -2.67 -46.56 -23.35
N LEU A 165 -1.85 -47.45 -22.80
CA LEU A 165 -1.66 -47.56 -21.34
C LEU A 165 -0.97 -46.33 -20.78
N ARG A 166 0.07 -45.84 -21.47
CA ARG A 166 0.81 -44.64 -21.07
C ARG A 166 -0.10 -43.40 -21.03
N TRP A 167 -0.86 -43.13 -22.08
CA TRP A 167 -1.79 -41.99 -22.12
C TRP A 167 -2.86 -42.09 -21.04
N LYS A 168 -3.44 -43.28 -20.83
CA LYS A 168 -4.41 -43.48 -19.75
C LYS A 168 -3.82 -43.16 -18.37
N ASP A 169 -2.56 -43.53 -18.14
CA ASP A 169 -1.88 -43.23 -16.88
C ASP A 169 -1.53 -41.74 -16.74
N GLU A 170 -1.03 -41.11 -17.81
CA GLU A 170 -0.75 -39.66 -17.87
C GLU A 170 -2.03 -38.85 -17.62
N ASP A 171 -3.12 -39.14 -18.34
CA ASP A 171 -4.43 -38.50 -18.19
C ASP A 171 -4.97 -38.67 -16.76
N ALA A 172 -4.87 -39.89 -16.19
CA ALA A 172 -5.32 -40.15 -14.82
C ALA A 172 -4.49 -39.34 -13.81
N LYS A 173 -3.17 -39.23 -13.99
CA LYS A 173 -2.30 -38.43 -13.13
C LYS A 173 -2.63 -36.95 -13.21
N GLU A 174 -2.74 -36.38 -14.40
CA GLU A 174 -3.08 -34.97 -14.59
C GLU A 174 -4.45 -34.65 -14.00
N TYR A 175 -5.46 -35.47 -14.33
CA TYR A 175 -6.81 -35.29 -13.81
C TYR A 175 -6.86 -35.40 -12.28
N ASN A 176 -6.18 -36.39 -11.69
CA ASN A 176 -6.13 -36.54 -10.24
C ASN A 176 -5.36 -35.41 -9.54
N GLN A 177 -4.31 -34.87 -10.18
CA GLN A 177 -3.60 -33.68 -9.68
C GLN A 177 -4.50 -32.45 -9.70
N ASN A 178 -5.21 -32.21 -10.80
CA ASN A 178 -6.17 -31.12 -10.93
C ASN A 178 -7.33 -31.27 -9.93
N ALA A 179 -7.87 -32.48 -9.79
CA ALA A 179 -8.92 -32.78 -8.82
C ALA A 179 -8.48 -32.48 -7.38
N ARG A 180 -7.25 -32.86 -6.99
CA ARG A 180 -6.67 -32.50 -5.70
C ARG A 180 -6.46 -31.00 -5.55
N HIS A 181 -6.00 -30.32 -6.61
CA HIS A 181 -5.82 -28.86 -6.59
C HIS A 181 -7.13 -28.12 -6.33
N PHE A 182 -8.20 -28.48 -7.04
CA PHE A 182 -9.53 -27.88 -6.82
C PHE A 182 -10.10 -28.20 -5.44
N GLN A 183 -9.90 -29.44 -4.95
CA GLN A 183 -10.31 -29.81 -3.60
C GLN A 183 -9.58 -28.95 -2.56
N TRP A 184 -8.26 -28.82 -2.67
CA TRP A 184 -7.45 -28.00 -1.79
C TRP A 184 -7.89 -26.53 -1.80
N GLN A 185 -8.10 -25.97 -2.99
CA GLN A 185 -8.59 -24.59 -3.15
C GLN A 185 -9.96 -24.42 -2.51
N GLY A 186 -10.90 -25.36 -2.74
CA GLY A 186 -12.23 -25.33 -2.13
C GLY A 186 -12.20 -25.40 -0.59
N SER A 187 -11.29 -26.19 -0.02
CA SER A 187 -11.06 -26.24 1.43
C SER A 187 -10.45 -24.93 1.96
N GLN A 188 -9.51 -24.31 1.23
CA GLN A 188 -8.96 -23.01 1.61
C GLN A 188 -10.00 -21.89 1.57
N ASP A 189 -10.79 -21.81 0.49
CA ASP A 189 -11.84 -20.81 0.32
C ASP A 189 -12.85 -20.91 1.45
N LYS A 190 -13.32 -22.14 1.74
CA LYS A 190 -14.19 -22.42 2.87
C LYS A 190 -13.56 -21.99 4.20
N PHE A 191 -12.28 -22.34 4.41
CA PHE A 191 -11.58 -21.96 5.64
C PHE A 191 -11.53 -20.44 5.82
N PHE A 192 -11.23 -19.67 4.78
CA PHE A 192 -11.15 -18.21 4.87
C PHE A 192 -12.52 -17.54 4.96
N GLU A 193 -13.56 -18.12 4.37
CA GLU A 193 -14.96 -17.72 4.60
C GLU A 193 -15.34 -17.89 6.07
N ASP A 194 -15.01 -19.05 6.66
CA ASP A 194 -15.29 -19.37 8.07
C ASP A 194 -14.34 -18.59 9.03
N ASN A 195 -13.21 -18.07 8.55
CA ASN A 195 -12.17 -17.43 9.37
C ASN A 195 -11.58 -16.15 8.73
N PRO A 196 -12.39 -15.10 8.48
CA PRO A 196 -11.99 -13.92 7.70
C PRO A 196 -10.80 -13.16 8.29
N ARG A 197 -10.55 -13.29 9.61
CA ARG A 197 -9.39 -12.68 10.29
C ARG A 197 -8.04 -13.14 9.74
N PHE A 198 -7.95 -14.38 9.23
CA PHE A 198 -6.73 -14.90 8.62
C PHE A 198 -6.49 -14.35 7.23
N LEU A 199 -7.52 -13.78 6.57
CA LEU A 199 -7.38 -13.10 5.29
C LEU A 199 -7.02 -11.62 5.48
N SER A 200 -7.68 -10.94 6.43
CA SER A 200 -7.48 -9.50 6.67
C SER A 200 -6.16 -9.16 7.38
N ASN A 201 -5.63 -10.08 8.20
CA ASN A 201 -4.39 -9.87 8.93
C ASN A 201 -3.23 -10.64 8.28
N GLN A 202 -2.35 -9.91 7.57
CA GLN A 202 -1.19 -10.49 6.87
C GLN A 202 -0.25 -11.27 7.81
N THR A 203 -0.08 -10.83 9.06
CA THR A 203 0.77 -11.53 10.04
C THR A 203 0.16 -12.88 10.42
N LEU A 204 -1.16 -12.94 10.63
CA LEU A 204 -1.86 -14.20 10.89
C LEU A 204 -1.82 -15.13 9.67
N ASN A 205 -2.02 -14.58 8.47
CA ASN A 205 -1.93 -15.34 7.23
C ASN A 205 -0.55 -15.97 7.06
N ALA A 206 0.52 -15.19 7.23
CA ALA A 206 1.89 -15.67 7.10
C ALA A 206 2.22 -16.76 8.14
N ALA A 207 1.82 -16.56 9.40
CA ALA A 207 1.98 -17.57 10.45
C ALA A 207 1.20 -18.86 10.14
N TYR A 208 -0.01 -18.71 9.60
CA TYR A 208 -0.86 -19.81 9.18
C TYR A 208 -0.27 -20.62 8.04
N VAL A 209 0.09 -19.98 6.93
CA VAL A 209 0.71 -20.65 5.77
C VAL A 209 2.01 -21.35 6.18
N ALA A 210 2.85 -20.70 7.01
CA ALA A 210 4.07 -21.32 7.54
C ALA A 210 3.76 -22.56 8.40
N THR A 211 2.67 -22.54 9.16
CA THR A 211 2.25 -23.66 10.02
C THR A 211 1.66 -24.80 9.21
N VAL A 212 0.82 -24.53 8.21
CA VAL A 212 0.33 -25.53 7.25
C VAL A 212 1.50 -26.26 6.59
N ASN A 213 2.47 -25.52 6.05
CA ASN A 213 3.66 -26.09 5.42
C ASN A 213 4.56 -26.89 6.39
N ARG A 214 4.52 -26.55 7.68
CA ARG A 214 5.24 -27.29 8.72
C ARG A 214 4.55 -28.62 9.02
N ILE A 215 3.22 -28.61 9.19
CA ILE A 215 2.43 -29.81 9.45
C ILE A 215 2.50 -30.76 8.25
N LEU A 216 2.43 -30.25 7.02
CA LEU A 216 2.57 -31.07 5.80
C LEU A 216 3.89 -31.84 5.70
N LYS A 217 4.96 -31.39 6.38
CA LYS A 217 6.25 -32.07 6.40
C LYS A 217 6.33 -33.20 7.44
N THR A 218 5.33 -33.35 8.31
CA THR A 218 5.27 -34.45 9.27
C THR A 218 4.56 -35.66 8.67
N GLU A 219 4.87 -36.86 9.16
CA GLU A 219 4.18 -38.09 8.72
C GLU A 219 2.67 -38.02 9.00
N ASP A 220 2.28 -37.49 10.17
CA ASP A 220 0.88 -37.29 10.54
C ASP A 220 0.18 -36.33 9.56
N GLY A 221 0.80 -35.19 9.26
CA GLY A 221 0.21 -34.18 8.39
C GLY A 221 0.04 -34.64 6.96
N ALA A 222 0.91 -35.54 6.46
CA ALA A 222 0.76 -36.15 5.14
C ALA A 222 -0.47 -37.06 5.01
N THR A 223 -1.04 -37.52 6.14
CA THR A 223 -2.24 -38.37 6.17
C THR A 223 -3.52 -37.61 6.51
N MET A 224 -3.42 -36.35 6.93
CA MET A 224 -4.58 -35.53 7.24
C MET A 224 -5.37 -35.19 5.97
N THR A 225 -6.69 -35.07 6.11
CA THR A 225 -7.50 -34.41 5.07
C THR A 225 -7.18 -32.93 5.02
N ASP A 226 -7.46 -32.27 3.90
CA ASP A 226 -7.25 -30.83 3.72
C ASP A 226 -7.88 -30.03 4.88
N ASP A 227 -9.14 -30.33 5.23
CA ASP A 227 -9.85 -29.65 6.32
C ASP A 227 -9.19 -29.91 7.70
N GLN A 228 -8.70 -31.13 7.95
CA GLN A 228 -8.01 -31.47 9.20
C GLN A 228 -6.69 -30.71 9.32
N LEU A 229 -5.95 -30.62 8.21
CA LEU A 229 -4.69 -29.88 8.12
C LEU A 229 -4.91 -28.39 8.41
N LEU A 230 -5.89 -27.77 7.73
CA LEU A 230 -6.25 -26.36 7.90
C LEU A 230 -6.71 -26.07 9.35
N ALA A 231 -7.56 -26.94 9.91
CA ALA A 231 -8.02 -26.82 11.30
C ALA A 231 -6.89 -26.99 12.32
N ALA A 232 -5.97 -27.94 12.10
CA ALA A 232 -4.80 -28.15 12.95
C ALA A 232 -3.86 -26.93 12.91
N ALA A 233 -3.61 -26.38 11.71
CA ALA A 233 -2.79 -25.19 11.54
C ALA A 233 -3.40 -23.97 12.25
N LYS A 234 -4.72 -23.76 12.12
CA LYS A 234 -5.45 -22.70 12.83
C LYS A 234 -5.27 -22.82 14.34
N LYS A 235 -5.50 -24.02 14.89
CA LYS A 235 -5.37 -24.28 16.33
C LYS A 235 -3.95 -24.00 16.83
N GLN A 236 -2.94 -24.36 16.06
CA GLN A 236 -1.55 -24.11 16.41
C GLN A 236 -1.21 -22.61 16.37
N VAL A 237 -1.61 -21.88 15.33
CA VAL A 237 -1.39 -20.42 15.26
C VAL A 237 -2.10 -19.68 16.39
N GLU A 238 -3.34 -20.07 16.71
CA GLU A 238 -4.10 -19.47 17.80
C GLU A 238 -3.44 -19.72 19.16
N SER A 239 -2.87 -20.91 19.36
CA SER A 239 -2.11 -21.27 20.56
C SER A 239 -0.80 -20.49 20.65
N ASP A 240 -0.04 -20.42 19.55
CA ASP A 240 1.31 -19.82 19.52
C ASP A 240 1.24 -18.30 19.70
N LEU A 241 0.18 -17.66 19.22
CA LEU A 241 -0.02 -16.21 19.32
C LEU A 241 -0.86 -15.76 20.52
N VAL A 242 -1.26 -16.70 21.40
CA VAL A 242 -2.12 -16.41 22.57
C VAL A 242 -3.41 -15.70 22.14
N LEU A 243 -3.94 -16.05 20.97
CA LEU A 243 -5.19 -15.49 20.42
C LEU A 243 -6.44 -16.15 21.02
N THR A 244 -6.29 -16.93 22.10
CA THR A 244 -7.40 -17.54 22.86
C THR A 244 -8.13 -16.52 23.75
N ALA A 245 -8.04 -15.22 23.44
CA ALA A 245 -8.86 -14.19 24.05
C ALA A 245 -10.08 -13.93 23.17
N ASP A 246 -11.24 -14.16 23.78
CA ASP A 246 -12.60 -13.80 23.38
C ASP A 246 -12.66 -12.56 22.45
N PRO A 247 -13.34 -12.61 21.28
CA PRO A 247 -13.46 -11.46 20.36
C PRO A 247 -14.22 -10.25 20.97
N THR A 248 -14.80 -10.39 22.16
CA THR A 248 -15.39 -9.28 22.94
C THR A 248 -14.33 -8.49 23.74
N ALA A 249 -13.14 -9.05 23.94
CA ALA A 249 -12.03 -8.35 24.60
C ALA A 249 -11.30 -7.39 23.65
N THR A 250 -11.36 -7.63 22.34
CA THR A 250 -10.63 -6.83 21.34
C THR A 250 -11.18 -5.42 21.17
N GLU A 251 -12.49 -5.15 21.32
CA GLU A 251 -13.00 -3.78 21.25
C GLU A 251 -12.57 -2.95 22.48
N ALA A 252 -12.63 -3.52 23.68
CA ALA A 252 -12.20 -2.83 24.89
C ALA A 252 -10.68 -2.58 24.90
N GLU A 253 -9.90 -3.51 24.37
CA GLU A 253 -8.44 -3.39 24.29
C GLU A 253 -7.99 -2.51 23.12
N GLU A 254 -8.71 -2.50 22.00
CA GLU A 254 -8.49 -1.60 20.87
C GLU A 254 -8.88 -0.16 21.22
N VAL A 255 -9.97 0.06 21.97
CA VAL A 255 -10.30 1.37 22.56
C VAL A 255 -9.21 1.80 23.55
N LYS A 256 -8.66 0.89 24.38
CA LYS A 256 -7.55 1.19 25.29
C LYS A 256 -6.26 1.50 24.54
N ARG A 257 -5.98 0.80 23.44
CA ARG A 257 -4.81 0.99 22.58
C ARG A 257 -4.91 2.30 21.80
N GLN A 258 -6.07 2.62 21.24
CA GLN A 258 -6.34 3.91 20.59
C GLN A 258 -6.27 5.07 21.59
N ALA A 259 -6.78 4.89 22.82
CA ALA A 259 -6.64 5.89 23.89
C ALA A 259 -5.17 6.07 24.32
N ALA A 260 -4.41 4.98 24.46
CA ALA A 260 -2.98 5.04 24.78
C ALA A 260 -2.14 5.66 23.65
N GLU A 261 -2.49 5.39 22.39
CA GLU A 261 -1.83 6.01 21.23
C GLU A 261 -2.16 7.50 21.12
N LYS A 262 -3.42 7.88 21.36
CA LYS A 262 -3.83 9.30 21.41
C LYS A 262 -3.14 10.04 22.56
N ALA A 263 -2.96 9.39 23.71
CA ALA A 263 -2.20 9.93 24.83
C ALA A 263 -0.69 10.06 24.52
N ARG A 264 -0.10 9.07 23.81
CA ARG A 264 1.30 9.15 23.35
C ARG A 264 1.50 10.26 22.31
N LYS A 265 0.61 10.39 21.33
CA LYS A 265 0.64 11.47 20.34
C LYS A 265 0.45 12.84 20.99
N ALA A 266 -0.48 12.98 21.94
CA ALA A 266 -0.65 14.22 22.71
C ALA A 266 0.61 14.57 23.51
N LYS A 267 1.26 13.60 24.14
CA LYS A 267 2.52 13.80 24.89
C LYS A 267 3.69 14.15 23.97
N ALA A 268 3.78 13.54 22.78
CA ALA A 268 4.78 13.85 21.77
C ALA A 268 4.59 15.26 21.19
N ILE A 269 3.34 15.68 20.93
CA ILE A 269 3.01 17.03 20.46
C ILE A 269 3.32 18.08 21.55
N ALA A 270 3.03 17.77 22.82
CA ALA A 270 3.39 18.64 23.94
C ALA A 270 4.91 18.78 24.10
N ALA A 271 5.66 17.67 23.96
CA ALA A 271 7.13 17.68 24.00
C ALA A 271 7.76 18.40 22.81
N ALA A 272 7.16 18.29 21.62
CA ALA A 272 7.59 19.03 20.43
C ALA A 272 7.33 20.54 20.56
N LYS A 273 6.20 20.94 21.17
CA LYS A 273 5.92 22.35 21.48
C LYS A 273 6.86 22.94 22.52
N SER A 274 7.33 22.16 23.51
CA SER A 274 8.35 22.63 24.46
C SER A 274 9.76 22.65 23.87
N GLY A 275 10.10 21.72 22.95
CA GLY A 275 11.40 21.67 22.29
C GLY A 275 11.60 22.75 21.22
N ASN A 276 10.53 23.33 20.66
CA ASN A 276 10.63 24.40 19.68
C ASN A 276 10.72 25.81 20.29
N ALA A 277 10.60 25.94 21.61
CA ALA A 277 10.87 27.18 22.34
C ALA A 277 12.37 27.38 22.65
N ASP A 278 13.18 26.32 22.51
CA ASP A 278 14.60 26.31 22.92
C ASP A 278 15.57 26.25 21.71
N ARG A 279 15.04 26.42 20.48
CA ARG A 279 15.82 26.43 19.23
C ARG A 279 16.14 27.82 18.68
N SER A 280 15.84 28.90 19.43
CA SER A 280 16.24 30.26 19.02
C SER A 280 17.65 30.66 19.49
N THR A 281 18.46 29.71 19.99
CA THR A 281 19.81 29.97 20.53
C THR A 281 20.83 28.92 20.10
N ILE A 282 20.86 28.53 18.82
CA ILE A 282 22.00 27.80 18.26
C ILE A 282 22.79 28.78 17.40
N GLU A 283 23.91 29.25 17.93
CA GLU A 283 24.92 30.02 17.21
C GLU A 283 25.57 29.15 16.10
N ASP A 284 25.92 29.78 14.98
CA ASP A 284 26.41 29.23 13.70
C ASP A 284 27.77 28.47 13.75
N GLY A 285 28.05 27.69 14.80
CA GLY A 285 29.40 27.16 15.06
C GLY A 285 29.66 25.67 14.80
N ASP A 286 28.65 24.79 14.83
CA ASP A 286 28.90 23.35 15.07
C ASP A 286 28.38 22.38 13.99
N ILE A 287 28.44 22.77 12.71
CA ILE A 287 28.16 21.86 11.57
C ILE A 287 29.42 21.04 11.17
N ALA A 288 30.59 21.37 11.72
CA ALA A 288 31.87 20.77 11.29
C ALA A 288 32.23 19.41 11.93
N LYS A 289 31.34 18.77 12.71
CA LYS A 289 31.66 17.54 13.46
C LYS A 289 30.57 16.47 13.44
N LEU A 290 30.11 16.11 12.24
CA LEU A 290 29.40 14.83 12.05
C LEU A 290 30.30 13.84 11.30
N PRO A 291 30.45 12.59 11.78
CA PRO A 291 31.18 11.55 11.07
C PRO A 291 30.41 11.12 9.82
N SER A 292 31.05 11.21 8.65
CA SER A 292 30.54 10.65 7.39
C SER A 292 30.34 9.15 7.54
N ALA A 293 29.09 8.70 7.38
CA ALA A 293 28.76 7.31 7.19
C ALA A 293 29.19 6.85 5.78
N GLU A 294 29.55 5.56 5.72
CA GLU A 294 30.14 4.84 4.61
C GLU A 294 29.28 4.84 3.33
N GLU A 295 29.98 4.66 2.21
CA GLU A 295 29.51 4.65 0.82
C GLU A 295 28.21 3.85 0.62
N GLU A 296 27.12 4.59 0.40
CA GLU A 296 25.91 4.09 -0.25
C GLU A 296 26.26 3.96 -1.75
N SER A 297 26.30 2.73 -2.27
CA SER A 297 26.43 2.49 -3.70
C SER A 297 25.40 3.36 -4.43
N ASP A 298 25.86 4.25 -5.32
CA ASP A 298 24.99 5.15 -6.06
C ASP A 298 23.84 4.33 -6.69
N PRO A 299 22.57 4.60 -6.34
CA PRO A 299 21.45 3.84 -6.87
C PRO A 299 21.48 3.94 -8.39
N SER A 300 21.46 2.78 -9.05
CA SER A 300 21.46 2.73 -10.50
C SER A 300 20.23 3.46 -11.01
N GLU A 301 20.36 4.17 -12.14
CA GLU A 301 19.23 4.87 -12.77
C GLU A 301 18.05 3.92 -13.11
N PHE A 302 18.28 2.60 -13.04
CA PHE A 302 17.34 1.53 -13.34
C PHE A 302 16.84 0.73 -12.12
N ASP A 303 17.25 1.06 -10.89
CA ASP A 303 16.86 0.30 -9.67
C ASP A 303 15.33 0.25 -9.45
N TYR A 304 14.58 1.18 -10.06
CA TYR A 304 13.12 1.18 -9.99
C TYR A 304 12.49 0.12 -10.89
N LEU A 305 13.18 -0.35 -11.95
CA LEU A 305 12.69 -1.37 -12.87
C LEU A 305 12.70 -2.76 -12.24
N ASP A 306 13.71 -3.07 -11.42
CA ASP A 306 13.84 -4.36 -10.72
C ASP A 306 12.74 -4.61 -9.68
N ARG A 307 11.98 -3.58 -9.32
CA ARG A 307 10.84 -3.65 -8.40
C ARG A 307 9.50 -3.81 -9.11
N LEU A 308 9.49 -3.87 -10.45
CA LEU A 308 8.29 -3.99 -11.26
C LEU A 308 8.24 -5.39 -11.89
N ASP A 309 7.07 -6.02 -11.86
CA ASP A 309 6.80 -7.31 -12.48
C ASP A 309 5.65 -7.21 -13.51
N GLY A 310 5.67 -8.11 -14.49
CA GLY A 310 4.58 -8.29 -15.46
C GLY A 310 4.33 -7.08 -16.37
N GLU A 311 3.07 -6.68 -16.53
CA GLU A 311 2.66 -5.59 -17.43
C GLU A 311 3.31 -4.24 -17.05
N LYS A 312 3.52 -3.98 -15.76
CA LYS A 312 4.14 -2.72 -15.29
C LYS A 312 5.61 -2.62 -15.66
N PHE A 313 6.31 -3.75 -15.74
CA PHE A 313 7.69 -3.79 -16.23
C PHE A 313 7.73 -3.46 -17.72
N GLN A 314 6.85 -4.08 -18.53
CA GLN A 314 6.77 -3.82 -19.96
C GLN A 314 6.45 -2.35 -20.27
N GLU A 315 5.47 -1.76 -19.59
CA GLU A 315 5.16 -0.33 -19.77
C GLU A 315 6.32 0.60 -19.36
N ALA A 316 7.11 0.21 -18.37
CA ALA A 316 8.25 1.00 -17.92
C ALA A 316 9.41 0.92 -18.92
N ILE A 317 9.64 -0.26 -19.52
CA ILE A 317 10.62 -0.45 -20.60
C ILE A 317 10.23 0.34 -21.86
N GLU A 318 8.96 0.37 -22.24
CA GLU A 318 8.47 1.14 -23.41
C GLU A 318 8.65 2.67 -23.25
N LYS A 319 8.72 3.16 -22.02
CA LYS A 319 8.93 4.59 -21.73
C LYS A 319 10.41 4.99 -21.74
N LEU A 320 11.34 4.03 -21.80
CA LEU A 320 12.76 4.32 -21.91
C LEU A 320 13.09 4.86 -23.31
N THR A 321 13.96 5.87 -23.36
CA THR A 321 14.55 6.28 -24.63
C THR A 321 15.48 5.18 -25.16
N PRO A 322 15.74 5.09 -26.48
CA PRO A 322 16.63 4.06 -27.03
C PRO A 322 18.01 4.03 -26.36
N ALA A 323 18.56 5.18 -25.98
CA ALA A 323 19.85 5.28 -25.28
C ALA A 323 19.80 4.85 -23.80
N GLN A 324 18.62 4.85 -23.17
CA GLN A 324 18.43 4.29 -21.83
C GLN A 324 18.21 2.78 -21.89
N LEU A 325 17.49 2.30 -22.91
CA LEU A 325 17.31 0.88 -23.15
C LEU A 325 18.65 0.16 -23.37
N GLU A 326 19.54 0.73 -24.21
CA GLU A 326 20.89 0.18 -24.44
C GLU A 326 21.73 0.15 -23.16
N ARG A 327 21.62 1.19 -22.32
CA ARG A 327 22.30 1.22 -21.02
C ARG A 327 21.74 0.19 -20.04
N TYR A 328 20.43 0.00 -20.01
CA TYR A 328 19.76 -1.03 -19.20
C TYR A 328 20.17 -2.45 -19.65
N GLU A 329 20.14 -2.74 -20.95
CA GLU A 329 20.56 -4.04 -21.51
C GLU A 329 22.05 -4.33 -21.29
N SER A 330 22.89 -3.30 -21.24
CA SER A 330 24.32 -3.45 -20.94
C SER A 330 24.64 -3.62 -19.45
N ALA A 331 23.70 -3.23 -18.58
CA ALA A 331 23.86 -3.26 -17.13
C ALA A 331 23.22 -4.51 -16.48
N ALA A 332 22.29 -5.17 -17.18
CA ALA A 332 21.66 -6.45 -16.80
C ALA A 332 22.59 -7.65 -17.06
#